data_AF-A0A7V9RF37-F1
#
_entry.id   AF-A0A7V9RF37-F1
#
_cell.length_a   1.000
_cell.length_b   1.000
_cell.length_c   1.000
_cell.angle_alpha   90.00
_cell.angle_beta   90.00
_cell.angle_gamma   90.00
#
_symmetry.space_group_name_H-M   'P 1'
#
loop_
_entity.id
_entity.type
_entity.pdbx_description
1 polymer ?
#
loop_
_entity_poly.entity_id
_entity_poly.type
_entity_poly.pdbx_seq_one_letter_code
_entity_poly.pdbx_strand_id
1 'polypeptide(L)'
;GLIYADRLVDVPMALKAFQRALTYQPDDEATLVRLADLAAQIGEWKLALGACERLVKNELDADKRVAHLHRVAKIFKQGFNDSKRAERALNLALDSSPTNDEALQQLVQFYKDASDLQSARVHLNRVVGTMRARVAQAPLEGVPYRVIARAMSARAATNTPGSLPIARAAAQLADLLGSAGEPEQKLLANDTRPDLAQLMKPEADDVIFPRGIPLELRQVFQLLGDRIAKHVGVNVQAYGVSRGDRVRAKDNPVAAVAQSVATSMGFGEIDVYLSGRQPWVMVAEPTSPVSLVLGISITNSGGDAIRFATGGALKMAQASLAIPARLPIDELGVLVIALLRLFQPDFPAHKLDADAVTSQHQKLRRLIPTNLMNELRPFALAIDPIAFRHDALARDLRIAQLRAGLVASGSLLAGLRILASQVGAELPGFLADPVAQGLVSFALGEDHAAVAR
;
A
#
# COMPACT_ATOMS: atom_id res chain seq x y z
N GLY A 1 27.47 -1.84 47.22
CA GLY A 1 26.59 -2.56 46.28
C GLY A 1 27.41 -3.43 45.35
N LEU A 2 28.10 -2.83 44.38
CA LEU A 2 28.80 -3.55 43.29
C LEU A 2 29.75 -4.66 43.74
N ILE A 3 30.58 -4.44 44.78
CA ILE A 3 31.48 -5.49 45.29
C ILE A 3 30.69 -6.71 45.80
N TYR A 4 29.62 -6.48 46.56
CA TYR A 4 28.77 -7.56 47.05
C TYR A 4 28.08 -8.30 45.91
N ALA A 5 27.59 -7.59 44.89
CA ALA A 5 26.90 -8.18 43.75
C ALA A 5 27.85 -8.96 42.82
N ASP A 6 28.94 -8.33 42.38
CA ASP A 6 29.74 -8.80 41.24
C ASP A 6 30.96 -9.62 41.68
N ARG A 7 31.47 -9.41 42.91
CA ARG A 7 32.70 -10.07 43.40
C ARG A 7 32.42 -11.10 44.47
N LEU A 8 31.54 -10.79 45.42
CA LEU A 8 31.22 -11.69 46.54
C LEU A 8 29.97 -12.54 46.30
N VAL A 9 29.18 -12.20 45.27
CA VAL A 9 27.91 -12.86 44.91
C VAL A 9 26.94 -12.95 46.11
N ASP A 10 27.04 -11.99 47.03
CA ASP A 10 26.16 -11.82 48.19
C ASP A 10 25.04 -10.85 47.82
N VAL A 11 24.01 -11.40 47.17
CA VAL A 11 22.86 -10.61 46.68
C VAL A 11 22.10 -9.90 47.82
N PRO A 12 21.82 -10.54 48.98
CA PRO A 12 21.17 -9.86 50.10
C PRO A 12 21.95 -8.64 50.61
N MET A 13 23.28 -8.75 50.79
CA MET A 13 24.10 -7.61 51.20
C MET A 13 24.21 -6.56 50.10
N ALA A 14 24.24 -6.96 48.84
CA ALA A 14 24.22 -6.04 47.72
C ALA A 14 22.95 -5.17 47.73
N LEU A 15 21.77 -5.77 47.91
CA LEU A 15 20.50 -5.07 47.97
C LEU A 15 20.45 -4.07 49.13
N LYS A 16 20.86 -4.47 50.34
CA LYS A 16 20.94 -3.55 51.49
C LYS A 16 21.87 -2.38 51.22
N ALA A 17 23.03 -2.64 50.61
CA ALA A 17 23.99 -1.60 50.28
C ALA A 17 23.46 -0.63 49.21
N PHE A 18 22.73 -1.12 48.20
CA PHE A 18 22.10 -0.27 47.19
C PHE A 18 20.93 0.54 47.76
N GLN A 19 20.06 -0.06 48.57
CA GLN A 19 18.99 0.66 49.28
C GLN A 19 19.55 1.80 50.15
N ARG A 20 20.66 1.55 50.87
CA ARG A 20 21.35 2.58 51.65
C ARG A 20 21.96 3.67 50.77
N ALA A 21 22.47 3.36 49.58
CA ALA A 21 22.93 4.40 48.65
C ALA A 21 21.76 5.29 48.20
N LEU A 22 20.59 4.70 47.92
CA LEU A 22 19.38 5.43 47.54
C LEU A 22 18.78 6.28 48.67
N THR A 23 19.19 6.13 49.94
CA THR A 23 18.78 7.09 50.98
C THR A 23 19.51 8.44 50.85
N TYR A 24 20.68 8.46 50.21
CA TYR A 24 21.47 9.68 49.99
C TYR A 24 21.19 10.31 48.63
N GLN A 25 21.12 9.49 47.58
CA GLN A 25 20.77 9.90 46.23
C GLN A 25 19.58 9.06 45.76
N PRO A 26 18.35 9.51 46.03
CA PRO A 26 17.17 8.72 45.76
C PRO A 26 17.06 8.30 44.29
N ASP A 27 17.36 9.21 43.36
CA ASP A 27 17.06 9.02 41.94
C ASP A 27 18.30 8.68 41.09
N ASP A 28 19.34 8.12 41.72
CA ASP A 28 20.53 7.65 41.00
C ASP A 28 20.18 6.48 40.07
N GLU A 29 20.20 6.72 38.76
CA GLU A 29 19.82 5.80 37.69
C GLU A 29 20.60 4.48 37.79
N ALA A 30 21.93 4.56 37.93
CA ALA A 30 22.79 3.38 37.95
C ALA A 30 22.48 2.47 39.14
N THR A 31 22.27 3.05 40.33
CA THR A 31 21.90 2.29 41.52
C THR A 31 20.50 1.70 41.41
N LEU A 32 19.53 2.45 40.89
CA LEU A 32 18.16 1.96 40.71
C LEU A 32 18.10 0.80 39.71
N VAL A 33 18.84 0.86 38.59
CA VAL A 33 18.91 -0.24 37.60
C VAL A 33 19.49 -1.49 38.24
N ARG A 34 20.63 -1.37 38.95
CA ARG A 34 21.24 -2.52 39.64
C ARG A 34 20.33 -3.10 40.72
N LEU A 35 19.63 -2.25 41.47
CA LEU A 35 18.67 -2.67 42.47
C LEU A 35 17.52 -3.45 41.84
N ALA A 36 16.95 -2.93 40.74
CA ALA A 36 15.85 -3.57 40.03
C ALA A 36 16.24 -4.95 39.49
N ASP A 37 17.37 -5.05 38.79
CA ASP A 37 17.82 -6.28 38.15
C ASP A 37 18.13 -7.38 39.19
N LEU A 38 18.85 -7.04 40.28
CA LEU A 38 19.17 -8.00 41.36
C LEU A 38 17.95 -8.42 42.16
N ALA A 39 17.05 -7.48 42.48
CA ALA A 39 15.83 -7.80 43.22
C ALA A 39 14.91 -8.71 42.40
N ALA A 40 14.79 -8.48 41.09
CA ALA A 40 14.05 -9.36 40.20
C ALA A 40 14.68 -10.77 40.14
N GLN A 41 16.01 -10.88 40.17
CA GLN A 41 16.69 -12.19 40.12
C GLN A 41 16.37 -13.09 41.32
N ILE A 42 16.21 -12.52 42.51
CA ILE A 42 15.92 -13.28 43.74
C ILE A 42 14.44 -13.34 44.10
N GLY A 43 13.56 -12.82 43.25
CA GLY A 43 12.11 -12.84 43.47
C GLY A 43 11.57 -11.72 44.37
N GLU A 44 12.36 -10.69 44.69
CA GLU A 44 11.93 -9.50 45.43
C GLU A 44 11.19 -8.51 44.51
N TRP A 45 10.06 -8.96 43.95
CA TRP A 45 9.34 -8.28 42.87
C TRP A 45 8.83 -6.89 43.23
N LYS A 46 8.38 -6.69 44.47
CA LYS A 46 7.90 -5.38 44.95
C LYS A 46 9.03 -4.34 44.98
N LEU A 47 10.21 -4.76 45.43
CA LEU A 47 11.38 -3.91 45.46
C LEU A 47 11.84 -3.56 44.04
N ALA A 48 11.89 -4.57 43.17
CA ALA A 48 12.26 -4.40 41.77
C ALA A 48 11.30 -3.43 41.06
N LEU A 49 10.00 -3.61 41.27
CA LEU A 49 8.96 -2.75 40.68
C LEU A 49 9.10 -1.31 41.16
N GLY A 50 9.26 -1.09 42.48
CA GLY A 50 9.42 0.25 43.03
C GLY A 50 10.67 0.98 42.50
N ALA A 51 11.77 0.26 42.27
CA ALA A 51 12.96 0.82 41.63
C ALA A 51 12.69 1.20 40.16
N CYS A 52 12.06 0.30 39.39
CA CYS A 52 11.71 0.52 37.99
C CYS A 52 10.70 1.66 37.79
N GLU A 53 9.68 1.79 38.63
CA GLU A 53 8.69 2.87 38.52
C GLU A 53 9.34 4.26 38.70
N ARG A 54 10.35 4.36 39.58
CA ARG A 54 11.13 5.58 39.77
C ARG A 54 12.00 5.88 38.56
N LEU A 55 12.65 4.86 37.99
CA LEU A 55 13.40 4.99 36.73
C LEU A 55 12.49 5.52 35.61
N VAL A 56 11.33 4.89 35.38
CA VAL A 56 10.38 5.33 34.35
C VAL A 56 9.88 6.76 34.57
N LYS A 57 9.64 7.14 35.83
CA LYS A 57 9.14 8.48 36.18
C LYS A 57 10.18 9.57 35.92
N ASN A 58 11.45 9.28 36.22
CA ASN A 58 12.52 10.28 36.18
C ASN A 58 13.27 10.30 34.85
N GLU A 59 13.11 9.26 34.01
CA GLU A 59 13.77 9.17 32.71
C GLU A 59 13.11 10.09 31.68
N LEU A 60 13.96 10.93 31.06
CA LEU A 60 13.57 11.89 30.03
C LEU A 60 13.85 11.36 28.62
N ASP A 61 14.82 10.46 28.48
CA ASP A 61 15.14 9.82 27.22
C ASP A 61 14.13 8.71 26.89
N ALA A 62 13.51 8.79 25.71
CA ALA A 62 12.44 7.88 25.33
C ALA A 62 12.92 6.41 25.21
N ASP A 63 14.15 6.18 24.73
CA ASP A 63 14.67 4.84 24.50
C ASP A 63 15.16 4.19 25.80
N LYS A 64 15.78 4.96 26.70
CA LYS A 64 16.05 4.49 28.06
C LYS A 64 14.76 4.18 28.82
N ARG A 65 13.73 5.01 28.66
CA ARG A 65 12.41 4.78 29.27
C ARG A 65 11.77 3.49 28.76
N VAL A 66 11.92 3.17 27.48
CA VAL A 66 11.53 1.86 26.90
C VAL A 66 12.21 0.71 27.64
N ALA A 67 13.53 0.78 27.84
CA ALA A 67 14.27 -0.27 28.54
C ALA A 67 13.81 -0.47 30.00
N HIS A 68 13.39 0.60 30.68
CA HIS A 68 12.80 0.50 32.02
C HIS A 68 11.39 -0.08 31.99
N LEU A 69 10.57 0.30 31.01
CA LEU A 69 9.22 -0.26 30.83
C LEU A 69 9.25 -1.75 30.46
N HIS A 70 10.26 -2.22 29.73
CA HIS A 70 10.50 -3.65 29.52
C HIS A 70 10.77 -4.40 30.83
N ARG A 71 11.57 -3.81 31.74
CA ARG A 71 11.78 -4.39 33.08
C ARG A 71 10.47 -4.45 33.86
N VAL A 72 9.67 -3.39 33.85
CA VAL A 72 8.33 -3.36 34.48
C VAL A 72 7.45 -4.47 33.93
N ALA A 73 7.39 -4.62 32.61
CA ALA A 73 6.61 -5.67 31.96
C ALA A 73 7.05 -7.08 32.39
N LYS A 74 8.36 -7.32 32.43
CA LYS A 74 8.95 -8.59 32.90
C LYS A 74 8.58 -8.88 34.35
N ILE A 75 8.68 -7.88 35.24
CA ILE A 75 8.34 -8.01 36.66
C ILE A 75 6.85 -8.34 36.84
N PHE A 76 5.93 -7.67 36.13
CA PHE A 76 4.51 -8.00 36.20
C PHE A 76 4.20 -9.39 35.67
N LYS A 77 4.78 -9.80 34.54
CA LYS A 77 4.56 -11.11 33.93
C LYS A 77 5.12 -12.24 34.81
N GLN A 78 6.36 -12.13 35.26
CA GLN A 78 7.05 -13.23 35.96
C GLN A 78 6.77 -13.24 37.46
N GLY A 79 6.77 -12.06 38.10
CA GLY A 79 6.69 -11.96 39.55
C GLY A 79 5.28 -11.90 40.10
N PHE A 80 4.40 -11.17 39.41
CA PHE A 80 3.01 -10.99 39.85
C PHE A 80 2.02 -11.85 39.07
N ASN A 81 2.47 -12.54 38.01
CA ASN A 81 1.61 -13.24 37.06
C ASN A 81 0.45 -12.37 36.52
N ASP A 82 0.70 -11.05 36.41
CA ASP A 82 -0.28 -10.06 35.95
C ASP A 82 0.00 -9.68 34.49
N SER A 83 -0.56 -10.49 33.59
CA SER A 83 -0.42 -10.29 32.14
C SER A 83 -0.96 -8.93 31.68
N LYS A 84 -2.05 -8.44 32.28
CA LYS A 84 -2.69 -7.17 31.89
C LYS A 84 -1.78 -5.97 32.17
N ARG A 85 -1.11 -5.95 33.32
CA ARG A 85 -0.17 -4.87 33.64
C ARG A 85 1.13 -4.98 32.83
N ALA A 86 1.58 -6.20 32.54
CA ALA A 86 2.73 -6.40 31.65
C ALA A 86 2.45 -5.84 30.25
N GLU A 87 1.30 -6.17 29.68
CA GLU A 87 0.85 -5.66 28.38
C GLU A 87 0.75 -4.12 28.37
N ARG A 88 0.20 -3.51 29.43
CA ARG A 88 0.13 -2.05 29.57
C ARG A 88 1.52 -1.40 29.56
N ALA A 89 2.49 -2.01 30.25
CA ALA A 89 3.86 -1.49 30.28
C ALA A 89 4.53 -1.58 28.90
N LEU A 90 4.34 -2.67 28.16
CA LEU A 90 4.85 -2.81 26.79
C LEU A 90 4.19 -1.83 25.82
N ASN A 91 2.88 -1.63 25.92
CA ASN A 91 2.18 -0.62 25.12
C ASN A 91 2.69 0.79 25.44
N LEU A 92 2.92 1.11 26.72
CA LEU A 92 3.49 2.39 27.11
C LEU A 92 4.92 2.58 26.58
N ALA A 93 5.70 1.50 26.50
CA ALA A 93 7.04 1.54 25.91
C ALA A 93 6.95 1.92 24.42
N LEU A 94 6.09 1.23 23.68
CA LEU A 94 5.89 1.50 22.27
C LEU A 94 5.24 2.88 22.02
N ASP A 95 4.39 3.37 22.91
CA ASP A 95 3.83 4.72 22.82
C ASP A 95 4.88 5.80 23.11
N SER A 96 5.83 5.52 24.00
CA SER A 96 6.92 6.44 24.35
C SER A 96 7.93 6.58 23.20
N SER A 97 8.27 5.47 22.55
CA SER A 97 9.14 5.45 21.36
C SER A 97 8.54 4.52 20.28
N PRO A 98 7.62 5.03 19.44
CA PRO A 98 6.95 4.22 18.40
C PRO A 98 7.89 3.68 17.32
N THR A 99 9.09 4.24 17.24
CA THR A 99 10.15 3.87 16.31
C THR A 99 11.20 2.94 16.92
N ASN A 100 11.07 2.62 18.21
CA ASN A 100 11.98 1.70 18.88
C ASN A 100 11.66 0.25 18.49
N ASP A 101 12.62 -0.37 17.82
CA ASP A 101 12.49 -1.72 17.31
C ASP A 101 12.34 -2.76 18.43
N GLU A 102 13.03 -2.56 19.55
CA GLU A 102 12.96 -3.45 20.71
C GLU A 102 11.58 -3.42 21.34
N ALA A 103 10.94 -2.23 21.43
CA ALA A 103 9.60 -2.08 21.98
C ALA A 103 8.56 -2.89 21.18
N LEU A 104 8.61 -2.81 19.85
CA LEU A 104 7.73 -3.59 18.98
C LEU A 104 8.01 -5.10 19.10
N GLN A 105 9.29 -5.50 19.13
CA GLN A 105 9.70 -6.91 19.25
C GLN A 105 9.21 -7.52 20.58
N GLN A 106 9.38 -6.83 21.70
CA GLN A 106 8.94 -7.31 23.02
C GLN A 106 7.41 -7.44 23.08
N LEU A 107 6.66 -6.49 22.51
CA LEU A 107 5.20 -6.58 22.42
C LEU A 107 4.74 -7.76 21.56
N VAL A 108 5.37 -7.98 20.40
CA VAL A 108 5.07 -9.13 19.53
C VAL A 108 5.40 -10.44 20.24
N GLN A 109 6.54 -10.53 20.92
CA GLN A 109 6.93 -11.72 21.66
C GLN A 109 5.97 -12.01 22.82
N PHE A 110 5.52 -10.97 23.53
CA PHE A 110 4.55 -11.09 24.60
C PHE A 110 3.25 -11.76 24.14
N TYR A 111 2.68 -11.32 23.02
CA TYR A 111 1.47 -11.95 22.49
C TYR A 111 1.69 -13.35 21.93
N LYS A 112 2.87 -13.62 21.34
CA LYS A 112 3.24 -14.97 20.91
C LYS A 112 3.28 -15.94 22.08
N ASP A 113 3.95 -15.56 23.17
CA ASP A 113 4.03 -16.36 24.39
C ASP A 113 2.64 -16.62 25.00
N ALA A 114 1.76 -15.62 24.93
CA ALA A 114 0.38 -15.71 25.42
C ALA A 114 -0.57 -16.45 24.46
N SER A 115 -0.12 -16.77 23.24
CA SER A 115 -0.97 -17.25 22.13
C SER A 115 -2.19 -16.36 21.84
N ASP A 116 -2.13 -15.08 22.20
CA ASP A 116 -3.20 -14.09 22.00
C ASP A 116 -2.98 -13.32 20.70
N LEU A 117 -3.25 -14.00 19.59
CA LEU A 117 -3.09 -13.47 18.24
C LEU A 117 -4.09 -12.34 17.92
N GLN A 118 -5.24 -12.31 18.61
CA GLN A 118 -6.26 -11.29 18.39
C GLN A 118 -5.82 -9.95 18.94
N SER A 119 -5.34 -9.92 20.18
CA SER A 119 -4.77 -8.71 20.78
C SER A 119 -3.54 -8.25 20.00
N ALA A 120 -2.66 -9.17 19.60
CA ALA A 120 -1.53 -8.84 18.72
C ALA A 120 -1.97 -8.06 17.48
N ARG A 121 -3.00 -8.54 16.78
CA ARG A 121 -3.52 -7.87 15.58
C ARG A 121 -4.06 -6.47 15.87
N VAL A 122 -4.82 -6.30 16.95
CA VAL A 122 -5.39 -4.98 17.34
C VAL A 122 -4.27 -3.98 17.61
N HIS A 123 -3.27 -4.37 18.40
CA HIS A 123 -2.17 -3.48 18.76
C HIS A 123 -1.24 -3.18 17.58
N LEU A 124 -0.94 -4.18 16.73
CA LEU A 124 -0.18 -3.96 15.49
C LEU A 124 -0.89 -3.02 14.52
N ASN A 125 -2.21 -3.12 14.39
CA ASN A 125 -3.00 -2.19 13.57
C ASN A 125 -2.93 -0.76 14.09
N ARG A 126 -2.94 -0.58 15.42
CA ARG A 126 -2.77 0.75 16.04
C ARG A 126 -1.42 1.36 15.69
N VAL A 127 -0.34 0.59 15.83
CA VAL A 127 1.03 1.02 15.49
C VAL A 127 1.14 1.42 14.02
N VAL A 128 0.63 0.56 13.13
CA VAL A 128 0.61 0.82 11.69
C VAL A 128 -0.22 2.06 11.36
N GLY A 129 -1.37 2.27 12.02
CA GLY A 129 -2.19 3.46 11.87
C GLY A 129 -1.43 4.75 12.21
N THR A 130 -0.74 4.77 13.35
CA THR A 130 0.11 5.90 13.76
C THR A 130 1.23 6.16 12.76
N MET A 131 1.91 5.12 12.29
CA MET A 131 2.99 5.28 11.31
C MET A 131 2.48 5.70 9.92
N ARG A 132 1.31 5.20 9.48
CA ARG A 132 0.64 5.66 8.24
C ARG A 132 0.35 7.16 8.28
N ALA A 133 -0.15 7.66 9.41
CA ALA A 133 -0.37 9.10 9.59
C ALA A 133 0.94 9.91 9.53
N ARG A 134 2.02 9.38 10.12
CA ARG A 134 3.35 10.01 10.09
C ARG A 134 3.93 10.07 8.68
N VAL A 135 3.90 8.98 7.91
CA VAL A 135 4.43 8.99 6.53
C VAL A 135 3.59 9.83 5.57
N ALA A 136 2.30 10.03 5.84
CA ALA A 136 1.48 10.96 5.08
C ALA A 136 1.92 12.43 5.29
N GLN A 137 2.48 12.75 6.46
CA GLN A 137 2.98 14.09 6.78
C GLN A 137 4.46 14.26 6.39
N ALA A 138 5.27 13.20 6.54
CA ALA A 138 6.70 13.19 6.28
C ALA A 138 7.10 11.98 5.42
N PRO A 139 6.83 12.00 4.11
CA PRO A 139 7.02 10.84 3.22
C PRO A 139 8.49 10.46 2.98
N LEU A 140 9.43 11.33 3.34
CA LEU A 140 10.87 11.06 3.25
C LEU A 140 11.46 10.46 4.54
N GLU A 141 10.64 10.24 5.56
CA GLU A 141 11.09 9.63 6.80
C GLU A 141 11.09 8.10 6.67
N GLY A 142 12.28 7.48 6.66
CA GLY A 142 12.42 6.03 6.42
C GLY A 142 12.01 5.14 7.59
N VAL A 143 12.19 5.60 8.83
CA VAL A 143 11.97 4.79 10.03
C VAL A 143 10.50 4.34 10.19
N PRO A 144 9.48 5.21 9.99
CA PRO A 144 8.08 4.77 10.02
C PRO A 144 7.75 3.65 9.03
N TYR A 145 8.34 3.64 7.82
CA TYR A 145 8.15 2.55 6.88
C TYR A 145 8.75 1.24 7.39
N ARG A 146 9.93 1.28 8.03
CA ARG A 146 10.52 0.10 8.69
C ARG A 146 9.58 -0.45 9.76
N VAL A 147 9.02 0.41 10.62
CA VAL A 147 8.09 0.01 11.67
C VAL A 147 6.84 -0.64 11.07
N ILE A 148 6.26 -0.06 10.01
CA ILE A 148 5.13 -0.66 9.29
C ILE A 148 5.52 -2.04 8.75
N ALA A 149 6.68 -2.18 8.11
CA ALA A 149 7.15 -3.45 7.56
C ALA A 149 7.17 -4.54 8.64
N ARG A 150 7.81 -4.26 9.78
CA ARG A 150 7.92 -5.21 10.90
C ARG A 150 6.59 -5.55 11.54
N ALA A 151 5.76 -4.54 11.80
CA ALA A 151 4.45 -4.75 12.41
C ALA A 151 3.55 -5.61 11.50
N MET A 152 3.61 -5.39 10.18
CA MET A 152 2.84 -6.12 9.19
C MET A 152 3.38 -7.53 8.95
N SER A 153 4.69 -7.74 8.98
CA SER A 153 5.29 -9.08 9.00
C SER A 153 4.90 -9.87 10.25
N ALA A 154 4.88 -9.22 11.43
CA ALA A 154 4.38 -9.84 12.66
C ALA A 154 2.89 -10.19 12.56
N ARG A 155 2.07 -9.32 11.93
CA ARG A 155 0.65 -9.55 11.68
C ARG A 155 0.41 -10.71 10.69
N ALA A 156 1.28 -10.89 9.70
CA ALA A 156 1.23 -12.02 8.79
C ALA A 156 1.42 -13.36 9.54
N ALA A 157 2.28 -13.40 10.55
CA ALA A 157 2.47 -14.58 11.39
C ALA A 157 1.23 -14.96 12.23
N THR A 158 0.22 -14.09 12.32
CA THR A 158 -1.07 -14.39 12.94
C THR A 158 -2.10 -14.93 11.95
N ASN A 159 -1.68 -15.36 10.75
CA ASN A 159 -2.54 -15.79 9.64
C ASN A 159 -3.56 -14.74 9.19
N THR A 160 -3.21 -13.44 9.28
CA THR A 160 -4.05 -12.37 8.73
C THR A 160 -3.73 -12.16 7.24
N PRO A 161 -4.65 -12.51 6.31
CA PRO A 161 -4.39 -12.38 4.87
C PRO A 161 -4.05 -10.95 4.45
N GLY A 162 -3.24 -10.80 3.40
CA GLY A 162 -2.89 -9.49 2.84
C GLY A 162 -1.91 -8.65 3.67
N SER A 163 -1.40 -9.17 4.79
CA SER A 163 -0.40 -8.46 5.61
C SER A 163 0.97 -8.38 4.94
N LEU A 164 1.38 -9.43 4.21
CA LEU A 164 2.69 -9.50 3.54
C LEU A 164 2.87 -8.47 2.41
N PRO A 165 1.91 -8.25 1.50
CA PRO A 165 2.01 -7.21 0.47
C PRO A 165 2.30 -5.81 1.04
N ILE A 166 1.60 -5.44 2.12
CA ILE A 166 1.84 -4.16 2.82
C ILE A 166 3.23 -4.16 3.45
N ALA A 167 3.61 -5.25 4.13
CA ALA A 167 4.94 -5.37 4.75
C ALA A 167 6.06 -5.19 3.71
N ARG A 168 5.92 -5.80 2.53
CA ARG A 168 6.87 -5.71 1.42
C ARG A 168 6.92 -4.30 0.85
N ALA A 169 5.77 -3.66 0.62
CA ALA A 169 5.71 -2.28 0.14
C ALA A 169 6.39 -1.31 1.12
N ALA A 170 6.17 -1.48 2.43
CA ALA A 170 6.83 -0.69 3.46
C ALA A 170 8.33 -0.97 3.53
N ALA A 171 8.76 -2.23 3.42
CA ALA A 171 10.18 -2.60 3.39
C ALA A 171 10.90 -1.99 2.18
N GLN A 172 10.26 -1.95 1.01
CA GLN A 172 10.81 -1.32 -0.19
C GLN A 172 11.08 0.18 0.03
N LEU A 173 10.17 0.89 0.71
CA LEU A 173 10.35 2.32 1.02
C LEU A 173 11.39 2.55 2.12
N ALA A 174 11.40 1.69 3.15
CA ALA A 174 12.43 1.74 4.19
C ALA A 174 13.83 1.54 3.60
N ASP A 175 13.98 0.60 2.65
CA ASP A 175 15.24 0.33 1.95
C ASP A 175 15.66 1.50 1.07
N LEU A 176 14.73 2.02 0.26
CA LEU A 176 14.96 3.22 -0.57
C LEU A 176 15.44 4.42 0.26
N LEU A 177 14.92 4.59 1.48
CA LEU A 177 15.25 5.69 2.39
C LEU A 177 16.42 5.37 3.34
N GLY A 178 17.17 4.29 3.08
CA GLY A 178 18.35 3.91 3.85
C GLY A 178 18.08 3.52 5.31
N SER A 179 16.83 3.18 5.62
CA SER A 179 16.37 2.83 6.97
C SER A 179 16.10 1.34 7.15
N ALA A 180 16.16 0.52 6.10
CA ALA A 180 15.97 -0.93 6.21
C ALA A 180 17.08 -1.61 7.04
N GLY A 181 16.69 -2.62 7.83
CA GLY A 181 17.61 -3.55 8.47
C GLY A 181 17.55 -4.95 7.85
N GLU A 182 18.23 -5.90 8.48
CA GLU A 182 18.24 -7.31 8.06
C GLU A 182 16.84 -7.93 7.85
N PRO A 183 15.82 -7.69 8.70
CA PRO A 183 14.49 -8.27 8.50
C PRO A 183 13.82 -7.79 7.21
N GLU A 184 13.97 -6.51 6.89
CA GLU A 184 13.41 -5.91 5.67
C GLU A 184 14.13 -6.47 4.43
N GLN A 185 15.46 -6.57 4.47
CA GLN A 185 16.25 -7.13 3.37
C GLN A 185 15.89 -8.60 3.10
N LYS A 186 15.72 -9.41 4.15
CA LYS A 186 15.25 -10.80 4.02
C LYS A 186 13.85 -10.88 3.41
N LEU A 187 12.95 -9.99 3.81
CA LEU A 187 11.60 -9.93 3.24
C LEU A 187 11.64 -9.60 1.75
N LEU A 188 12.50 -8.67 1.34
CA LEU A 188 12.65 -8.24 -0.06
C LEU A 188 13.37 -9.29 -0.93
N ALA A 189 14.30 -10.04 -0.37
CA ALA A 189 15.04 -11.11 -1.05
C ALA A 189 14.14 -12.31 -1.43
N ASN A 190 13.05 -12.53 -0.70
CA ASN A 190 12.08 -13.57 -1.04
C ASN A 190 11.30 -13.15 -2.30
N ASP A 191 11.54 -13.79 -3.44
CA ASP A 191 10.73 -13.56 -4.64
C ASP A 191 9.35 -14.21 -4.47
N THR A 192 8.31 -13.39 -4.28
CA THR A 192 6.92 -13.87 -4.21
C THR A 192 6.13 -13.19 -5.31
N ARG A 193 5.71 -13.99 -6.29
CA ARG A 193 4.83 -13.50 -7.37
C ARG A 193 3.41 -13.36 -6.83
N PRO A 194 2.74 -12.22 -7.05
CA PRO A 194 1.35 -12.06 -6.66
C PRO A 194 0.45 -13.07 -7.38
N ASP A 195 -0.49 -13.66 -6.64
CA ASP A 195 -1.62 -14.37 -7.25
C ASP A 195 -2.67 -13.33 -7.67
N LEU A 196 -2.98 -13.28 -8.96
CA LEU A 196 -3.92 -12.30 -9.52
C LEU A 196 -5.38 -12.76 -9.43
N ALA A 197 -5.65 -13.96 -8.92
CA ALA A 197 -7.02 -14.47 -8.80
C ALA A 197 -7.95 -13.53 -8.01
N GLN A 198 -7.44 -12.84 -6.97
CA GLN A 198 -8.25 -11.88 -6.20
C GLN A 198 -8.54 -10.61 -7.01
N LEU A 199 -7.59 -10.09 -7.79
CA LEU A 199 -7.76 -8.90 -8.65
C LEU A 199 -8.85 -9.08 -9.71
N MET A 200 -9.13 -10.33 -10.06
CA MET A 200 -10.12 -10.73 -11.06
C MET A 200 -11.54 -10.85 -10.52
N LYS A 201 -11.72 -10.83 -9.20
CA LYS A 201 -13.05 -10.92 -8.59
C LYS A 201 -13.79 -9.59 -8.64
N PRO A 202 -15.13 -9.58 -8.72
CA PRO A 202 -15.92 -8.34 -8.69
C PRO A 202 -15.63 -7.47 -7.46
N GLU A 203 -15.40 -8.07 -6.29
CA GLU A 203 -15.14 -7.32 -5.04
C GLU A 203 -13.81 -6.55 -5.08
N ALA A 204 -12.87 -6.93 -5.95
CA ALA A 204 -11.63 -6.17 -6.13
C ALA A 204 -11.91 -4.79 -6.72
N ASP A 205 -12.98 -4.64 -7.50
CA ASP A 205 -13.29 -3.38 -8.15
C ASP A 205 -13.64 -2.28 -7.13
N ASP A 206 -14.15 -2.64 -5.96
CA ASP A 206 -14.52 -1.69 -4.90
C ASP A 206 -13.32 -0.95 -4.31
N VAL A 207 -12.13 -1.53 -4.41
CA VAL A 207 -10.87 -0.95 -3.93
C VAL A 207 -9.94 -0.51 -5.06
N ILE A 208 -10.04 -1.12 -6.24
CA ILE A 208 -9.27 -0.70 -7.41
C ILE A 208 -9.82 0.59 -7.99
N PHE A 209 -11.14 0.72 -8.15
CA PHE A 209 -11.75 1.91 -8.73
C PHE A 209 -12.12 2.94 -7.64
N PRO A 210 -11.59 4.17 -7.69
CA PRO A 210 -12.02 5.22 -6.78
C PRO A 210 -13.51 5.55 -6.94
N ARG A 211 -14.12 6.13 -5.91
CA ARG A 211 -15.54 6.51 -5.90
C ARG A 211 -15.94 7.51 -7.00
N GLY A 212 -15.00 8.28 -7.55
CA GLY A 212 -15.27 9.14 -8.71
C GLY A 212 -15.43 8.38 -10.03
N ILE A 213 -15.32 7.05 -10.01
CA ILE A 213 -15.76 6.14 -11.07
C ILE A 213 -16.97 5.34 -10.55
N PRO A 214 -18.19 5.87 -10.67
CA PRO A 214 -19.38 5.20 -10.17
C PRO A 214 -19.52 3.79 -10.77
N LEU A 215 -20.04 2.84 -9.98
CA LEU A 215 -20.31 1.48 -10.45
C LEU A 215 -21.21 1.51 -11.69
N GLU A 216 -22.20 2.39 -11.69
CA GLU A 216 -23.17 2.58 -12.75
C GLU A 216 -22.49 3.03 -14.04
N LEU A 217 -21.48 3.91 -13.95
CA LEU A 217 -20.68 4.30 -15.11
C LEU A 217 -19.87 3.11 -15.65
N ARG A 218 -19.31 2.27 -14.76
CA ARG A 218 -18.61 1.04 -15.17
C ARG A 218 -19.56 0.07 -15.87
N GLN A 219 -20.78 -0.11 -15.37
CA GLN A 219 -21.81 -0.93 -16.01
C GLN A 219 -22.21 -0.40 -17.40
N VAL A 220 -22.35 0.92 -17.55
CA VAL A 220 -22.59 1.56 -18.84
C VAL A 220 -21.47 1.22 -19.84
N PHE A 221 -20.20 1.34 -19.44
CA PHE A 221 -19.07 0.99 -20.31
C PHE A 221 -18.94 -0.51 -20.56
N GLN A 222 -19.27 -1.37 -19.59
CA GLN A 222 -19.29 -2.82 -19.77
C GLN A 222 -20.29 -3.24 -20.86
N LEU A 223 -21.47 -2.62 -20.90
CA LEU A 223 -22.50 -2.87 -21.91
C LEU A 223 -22.16 -2.27 -23.29
N LEU A 224 -21.37 -1.19 -23.31
CA LEU A 224 -21.06 -0.44 -24.53
C LEU A 224 -19.65 -0.65 -25.09
N GLY A 225 -18.78 -1.40 -24.41
CA GLY A 225 -17.34 -1.49 -24.66
C GLY A 225 -16.99 -1.65 -26.14
N ASP A 226 -17.49 -2.69 -26.79
CA ASP A 226 -17.23 -2.97 -28.21
C ASP A 226 -17.73 -1.86 -29.15
N ARG A 227 -18.88 -1.24 -28.84
CA ARG A 227 -19.45 -0.18 -29.68
C ARG A 227 -18.65 1.10 -29.53
N ILE A 228 -18.25 1.44 -28.31
CA ILE A 228 -17.41 2.60 -28.02
C ILE A 228 -16.03 2.43 -28.63
N ALA A 229 -15.44 1.23 -28.54
CA ALA A 229 -14.17 0.92 -29.19
C ALA A 229 -14.25 1.08 -30.73
N LYS A 230 -15.33 0.64 -31.36
CA LYS A 230 -15.55 0.83 -32.81
C LYS A 230 -15.80 2.30 -33.19
N HIS A 231 -16.51 3.04 -32.34
CA HIS A 231 -16.86 4.45 -32.58
C HIS A 231 -15.67 5.39 -32.41
N VAL A 232 -14.92 5.24 -31.32
CA VAL A 232 -13.71 6.03 -31.03
C VAL A 232 -12.52 5.54 -31.87
N GLY A 233 -12.50 4.25 -32.20
CA GLY A 233 -11.43 3.60 -32.95
C GLY A 233 -10.34 3.01 -32.05
N VAL A 234 -9.64 2.01 -32.59
CA VAL A 234 -8.44 1.41 -31.99
C VAL A 234 -7.27 1.64 -32.93
N ASN A 235 -6.15 2.15 -32.42
CA ASN A 235 -5.04 2.58 -33.28
C ASN A 235 -3.69 2.43 -32.59
N VAL A 236 -2.97 1.34 -32.87
CA VAL A 236 -1.62 1.13 -32.33
C VAL A 236 -0.59 2.09 -32.94
N GLN A 237 -0.85 2.59 -34.16
CA GLN A 237 0.00 3.59 -34.82
C GLN A 237 -0.02 4.95 -34.10
N ALA A 238 -1.03 5.22 -33.27
CA ALA A 238 -1.05 6.37 -32.35
C ALA A 238 0.09 6.31 -31.32
N TYR A 239 0.73 5.16 -31.14
CA TYR A 239 1.89 4.98 -30.26
C TYR A 239 3.21 4.79 -31.03
N GLY A 240 3.21 4.99 -32.35
CA GLY A 240 4.43 4.87 -33.18
C GLY A 240 4.86 3.44 -33.45
N VAL A 241 3.93 2.49 -33.38
CA VAL A 241 4.14 1.07 -33.72
C VAL A 241 3.14 0.65 -34.79
N SER A 242 3.53 -0.32 -35.62
CA SER A 242 2.71 -0.92 -36.66
C SER A 242 2.39 -2.38 -36.33
N ARG A 243 1.46 -2.98 -37.09
CA ARG A 243 1.15 -4.42 -36.97
C ARG A 243 2.37 -5.32 -37.19
N GLY A 244 3.36 -4.86 -37.96
CA GLY A 244 4.60 -5.60 -38.21
C GLY A 244 5.54 -5.64 -37.01
N ASP A 245 5.41 -4.68 -36.09
CA ASP A 245 6.29 -4.54 -34.91
C ASP A 245 5.85 -5.42 -33.73
N ARG A 246 4.84 -6.28 -33.93
CA ARG A 246 4.34 -7.17 -32.91
C ARG A 246 5.42 -8.16 -32.48
N VAL A 247 5.68 -8.21 -31.18
CA VAL A 247 6.57 -9.19 -30.55
C VAL A 247 5.77 -10.33 -29.91
N ARG A 248 6.31 -11.55 -29.95
CA ARG A 248 5.65 -12.76 -29.43
C ARG A 248 6.34 -13.26 -28.17
N ALA A 249 5.57 -13.83 -27.25
CA ALA A 249 6.06 -14.36 -25.98
C ALA A 249 7.20 -15.39 -26.12
N LYS A 250 7.13 -16.25 -27.14
CA LYS A 250 8.17 -17.26 -27.40
C LYS A 250 9.53 -16.68 -27.85
N ASP A 251 9.52 -15.48 -28.44
CA ASP A 251 10.70 -14.89 -29.09
C ASP A 251 11.22 -13.66 -28.33
N ASN A 252 10.47 -13.13 -27.36
CA ASN A 252 10.80 -11.89 -26.67
C ASN A 252 10.47 -11.96 -25.17
N PRO A 253 11.44 -11.69 -24.27
CA PRO A 253 11.24 -11.82 -22.82
C PRO A 253 10.23 -10.80 -22.27
N VAL A 254 10.11 -9.60 -22.85
CA VAL A 254 9.10 -8.61 -22.46
C VAL A 254 7.70 -9.15 -22.75
N ALA A 255 7.51 -9.68 -23.96
CA ALA A 255 6.25 -10.29 -24.36
C ALA A 255 5.93 -11.53 -23.50
N ALA A 256 6.92 -12.32 -23.09
CA ALA A 256 6.72 -13.46 -22.19
C ALA A 256 6.20 -13.03 -20.81
N VAL A 257 6.77 -11.98 -20.22
CA VAL A 257 6.30 -11.43 -18.94
C VAL A 257 4.89 -10.86 -19.08
N ALA A 258 4.63 -10.07 -20.12
CA ALA A 258 3.32 -9.50 -20.39
C ALA A 258 2.24 -10.58 -20.60
N GLN A 259 2.55 -11.60 -21.41
CA GLN A 259 1.65 -12.74 -21.64
C GLN A 259 1.39 -13.53 -20.36
N SER A 260 2.39 -13.72 -19.49
CA SER A 260 2.21 -14.36 -18.19
C SER A 260 1.21 -13.60 -17.32
N VAL A 261 1.30 -12.27 -17.26
CA VAL A 261 0.32 -11.44 -16.53
C VAL A 261 -1.07 -11.54 -17.18
N ALA A 262 -1.15 -11.48 -18.50
CA ALA A 262 -2.40 -11.59 -19.24
C ALA A 262 -3.14 -12.90 -18.93
N THR A 263 -2.42 -14.03 -18.98
CA THR A 263 -2.97 -15.35 -18.64
C THR A 263 -3.44 -15.42 -17.19
N SER A 264 -2.67 -14.88 -16.23
CA SER A 264 -3.11 -14.78 -14.82
C SER A 264 -4.34 -13.89 -14.63
N MET A 265 -4.57 -12.94 -15.53
CA MET A 265 -5.77 -12.10 -15.57
C MET A 265 -6.87 -12.66 -16.51
N GLY A 266 -6.80 -13.94 -16.86
CA GLY A 266 -7.86 -14.61 -17.64
C GLY A 266 -7.92 -14.22 -19.13
N PHE A 267 -6.93 -13.49 -19.64
CA PHE A 267 -6.81 -13.24 -21.08
C PHE A 267 -6.17 -14.45 -21.78
N GLY A 268 -6.57 -14.65 -23.04
CA GLY A 268 -5.90 -15.58 -23.95
C GLY A 268 -4.57 -15.02 -24.47
N GLU A 269 -4.26 -15.30 -25.73
CA GLU A 269 -3.14 -14.64 -26.40
C GLU A 269 -3.38 -13.13 -26.49
N ILE A 270 -2.31 -12.35 -26.27
CA ILE A 270 -2.31 -10.91 -26.47
C ILE A 270 -1.24 -10.51 -27.51
N ASP A 271 -1.52 -9.46 -28.26
CA ASP A 271 -0.53 -8.83 -29.12
C ASP A 271 0.30 -7.83 -28.29
N VAL A 272 1.63 -7.91 -28.33
CA VAL A 272 2.51 -7.00 -27.58
C VAL A 272 3.32 -6.14 -28.54
N TYR A 273 3.37 -4.83 -28.27
CA TYR A 273 4.13 -3.85 -29.04
C TYR A 273 5.01 -3.00 -28.13
N LEU A 274 6.20 -2.63 -28.62
CA LEU A 274 7.18 -1.84 -27.90
C LEU A 274 7.33 -0.46 -28.56
N SER A 275 6.94 0.60 -27.86
CA SER A 275 6.99 1.96 -28.38
C SER A 275 8.28 2.68 -27.99
N GLY A 276 9.09 3.03 -28.98
CA GLY A 276 10.19 3.99 -28.82
C GLY A 276 9.73 5.45 -28.82
N ARG A 277 8.63 5.75 -29.52
CA ARG A 277 8.09 7.12 -29.65
C ARG A 277 7.47 7.62 -28.35
N GLN A 278 6.86 6.73 -27.57
CA GLN A 278 6.28 7.04 -26.28
C GLN A 278 6.92 6.12 -25.23
N PRO A 279 8.10 6.49 -24.69
CA PRO A 279 8.94 5.62 -23.87
C PRO A 279 8.28 5.15 -22.57
N TRP A 280 7.21 5.81 -22.13
CA TRP A 280 6.49 5.52 -20.89
C TRP A 280 5.01 5.15 -21.11
N VAL A 281 4.61 4.81 -22.34
CA VAL A 281 3.23 4.37 -22.61
C VAL A 281 2.95 3.02 -21.96
N MET A 282 1.76 2.86 -21.38
CA MET A 282 1.26 1.60 -20.87
C MET A 282 -0.24 1.51 -21.09
N VAL A 283 -0.64 0.97 -22.23
CA VAL A 283 -2.04 0.97 -22.68
C VAL A 283 -2.40 -0.38 -23.30
N ALA A 284 -3.66 -0.76 -23.17
CA ALA A 284 -4.23 -1.90 -23.87
C ALA A 284 -5.31 -1.37 -24.82
N GLU A 285 -5.12 -1.56 -26.12
CA GLU A 285 -6.16 -1.31 -27.10
C GLU A 285 -7.10 -2.52 -27.17
N PRO A 286 -8.44 -2.32 -27.11
CA PRO A 286 -9.43 -3.40 -27.13
C PRO A 286 -9.59 -3.98 -28.55
N THR A 287 -8.52 -4.55 -29.08
CA THR A 287 -8.50 -5.34 -30.32
C THR A 287 -8.79 -6.82 -30.01
N SER A 288 -8.90 -7.65 -31.04
CA SER A 288 -9.05 -9.10 -30.88
C SER A 288 -7.94 -9.83 -31.66
N PRO A 289 -6.90 -10.38 -31.01
CA PRO A 289 -6.61 -10.33 -29.57
C PRO A 289 -6.28 -8.92 -29.05
N VAL A 290 -6.32 -8.69 -27.74
CA VAL A 290 -6.01 -7.38 -27.12
C VAL A 290 -4.57 -6.97 -27.45
N SER A 291 -4.39 -5.71 -27.85
CA SER A 291 -3.08 -5.15 -28.21
C SER A 291 -2.52 -4.34 -27.04
N LEU A 292 -1.53 -4.89 -26.35
CA LEU A 292 -0.77 -4.21 -25.32
C LEU A 292 0.38 -3.40 -25.94
N VAL A 293 0.45 -2.11 -25.64
CA VAL A 293 1.57 -1.25 -26.05
C VAL A 293 2.33 -0.77 -24.81
N LEU A 294 3.61 -1.11 -24.75
CA LEU A 294 4.52 -0.74 -23.66
C LEU A 294 5.64 0.14 -24.18
N GLY A 295 5.98 1.19 -23.45
CA GLY A 295 7.11 2.06 -23.77
C GLY A 295 8.45 1.42 -23.41
N ILE A 296 9.47 1.63 -24.24
CA ILE A 296 10.79 0.99 -24.07
C ILE A 296 11.48 1.32 -22.73
N SER A 297 11.22 2.48 -22.13
CA SER A 297 11.82 2.83 -20.84
C SER A 297 11.21 2.02 -19.69
N ILE A 298 9.92 1.66 -19.80
CA ILE A 298 9.29 0.72 -18.84
C ILE A 298 9.93 -0.66 -18.97
N THR A 299 10.12 -1.14 -20.19
CA THR A 299 10.62 -2.51 -20.42
C THR A 299 12.08 -2.66 -20.01
N ASN A 300 12.88 -1.61 -20.20
CA ASN A 300 14.27 -1.55 -19.74
C ASN A 300 14.40 -1.44 -18.21
N SER A 301 13.32 -1.09 -17.51
CA SER A 301 13.28 -1.00 -16.05
C SER A 301 13.08 -2.37 -15.37
N GLY A 302 12.92 -3.46 -16.13
CA GLY A 302 12.89 -4.83 -15.63
C GLY A 302 11.48 -5.44 -15.50
N GLY A 303 11.45 -6.69 -15.03
CA GLY A 303 10.23 -7.52 -15.00
C GLY A 303 9.08 -6.91 -14.20
N ASP A 304 9.36 -6.33 -13.02
CA ASP A 304 8.34 -5.70 -12.17
C ASP A 304 7.68 -4.50 -12.86
N ALA A 305 8.46 -3.69 -13.58
CA ALA A 305 7.94 -2.55 -14.34
C ALA A 305 7.02 -3.00 -15.48
N ILE A 306 7.39 -4.09 -16.18
CA ILE A 306 6.56 -4.71 -17.21
C ILE A 306 5.26 -5.24 -16.59
N ARG A 307 5.32 -5.93 -15.44
CA ARG A 307 4.14 -6.44 -14.72
C ARG A 307 3.22 -5.31 -14.27
N PHE A 308 3.79 -4.24 -13.73
CA PHE A 308 3.05 -3.06 -13.27
C PHE A 308 2.29 -2.43 -14.43
N ALA A 309 2.98 -2.17 -15.52
CA ALA A 309 2.38 -1.57 -16.71
C ALA A 309 1.32 -2.47 -17.35
N THR A 310 1.62 -3.77 -17.48
CA THR A 310 0.72 -4.76 -18.08
C THR A 310 -0.55 -4.92 -17.26
N GLY A 311 -0.43 -5.14 -15.94
CA GLY A 311 -1.59 -5.34 -15.08
C GLY A 311 -2.52 -4.14 -15.01
N GLY A 312 -1.96 -2.94 -14.95
CA GLY A 312 -2.73 -1.70 -15.02
C GLY A 312 -3.50 -1.56 -16.34
N ALA A 313 -2.80 -1.73 -17.47
CA ALA A 313 -3.40 -1.63 -18.80
C ALA A 313 -4.50 -2.69 -19.02
N LEU A 314 -4.22 -3.96 -18.67
CA LEU A 314 -5.18 -5.04 -18.83
C LEU A 314 -6.38 -4.94 -17.90
N LYS A 315 -6.24 -4.35 -16.70
CA LYS A 315 -7.39 -4.09 -15.83
C LYS A 315 -8.36 -3.07 -16.47
N MET A 316 -7.84 -2.06 -17.17
CA MET A 316 -8.69 -1.13 -17.92
C MET A 316 -9.39 -1.83 -19.09
N ALA A 317 -8.69 -2.71 -19.81
CA ALA A 317 -9.32 -3.51 -20.88
C ALA A 317 -10.40 -4.46 -20.34
N GLN A 318 -10.11 -5.17 -19.25
CA GLN A 318 -11.04 -6.09 -18.58
C GLN A 318 -12.34 -5.37 -18.18
N ALA A 319 -12.24 -4.16 -17.66
CA ALA A 319 -13.38 -3.36 -17.22
C ALA A 319 -14.08 -2.60 -18.37
N SER A 320 -13.70 -2.81 -19.64
CA SER A 320 -14.17 -2.03 -20.79
C SER A 320 -13.91 -0.51 -20.68
N LEU A 321 -12.88 -0.14 -19.90
CA LEU A 321 -12.45 1.24 -19.64
C LEU A 321 -11.14 1.62 -20.35
N ALA A 322 -10.58 0.74 -21.19
CA ALA A 322 -9.37 1.02 -21.96
C ALA A 322 -9.48 2.30 -22.80
N ILE A 323 -10.60 2.49 -23.51
CA ILE A 323 -10.86 3.70 -24.31
C ILE A 323 -10.94 4.96 -23.43
N PRO A 324 -11.84 5.05 -22.43
CA PRO A 324 -11.93 6.26 -21.62
C PRO A 324 -10.62 6.56 -20.86
N ALA A 325 -9.87 5.55 -20.43
CA ALA A 325 -8.60 5.74 -19.71
C ALA A 325 -7.47 6.34 -20.56
N ARG A 326 -7.52 6.21 -21.90
CA ARG A 326 -6.49 6.74 -22.81
C ARG A 326 -6.85 8.07 -23.48
N LEU A 327 -8.08 8.55 -23.33
CA LEU A 327 -8.53 9.78 -23.96
C LEU A 327 -7.98 11.01 -23.22
N PRO A 328 -7.65 12.10 -23.93
CA PRO A 328 -7.46 13.41 -23.31
C PRO A 328 -8.68 13.80 -22.46
N ILE A 329 -8.47 14.59 -21.42
CA ILE A 329 -9.50 14.95 -20.43
C ILE A 329 -10.77 15.52 -21.10
N ASP A 330 -10.59 16.42 -22.07
CA ASP A 330 -11.70 17.07 -22.76
C ASP A 330 -12.45 16.09 -23.68
N GLU A 331 -11.73 15.22 -24.39
CA GLU A 331 -12.35 14.20 -25.25
C GLU A 331 -13.10 13.14 -24.44
N LEU A 332 -12.55 12.73 -23.29
CA LEU A 332 -13.23 11.88 -22.32
C LEU A 332 -14.50 12.55 -21.79
N GLY A 333 -14.40 13.84 -21.43
CA GLY A 333 -15.53 14.65 -20.98
C GLY A 333 -16.63 14.71 -22.04
N VAL A 334 -16.28 15.02 -23.29
CA VAL A 334 -17.20 15.06 -24.43
C VAL A 334 -17.87 13.70 -24.62
N LEU A 335 -17.13 12.60 -24.59
CA LEU A 335 -17.68 11.25 -24.75
C LEU A 335 -18.69 10.90 -23.65
N VAL A 336 -18.31 11.08 -22.38
CA VAL A 336 -19.13 10.65 -21.24
C VAL A 336 -20.34 11.56 -21.06
N ILE A 337 -20.18 12.87 -21.16
CA ILE A 337 -21.30 13.80 -20.99
C ILE A 337 -22.29 13.67 -22.15
N ALA A 338 -21.82 13.50 -23.39
CA ALA A 338 -22.70 13.21 -24.52
C ALA A 338 -23.49 11.90 -24.32
N LEU A 339 -22.86 10.88 -23.73
CA LEU A 339 -23.51 9.61 -23.41
C LEU A 339 -24.58 9.77 -22.33
N LEU A 340 -24.28 10.50 -21.25
CA LEU A 340 -25.23 10.75 -20.16
C LEU A 340 -26.42 11.63 -20.62
N ARG A 341 -26.18 12.59 -21.53
CA ARG A 341 -27.23 13.43 -22.12
C ARG A 341 -28.26 12.67 -22.97
N LEU A 342 -27.96 11.43 -23.37
CA LEU A 342 -28.98 10.56 -23.96
C LEU A 342 -30.11 10.20 -22.99
N PHE A 343 -29.85 10.26 -21.69
CA PHE A 343 -30.77 9.86 -20.62
C PHE A 343 -31.15 11.03 -19.72
N GLN A 344 -30.25 11.99 -19.54
CA GLN A 344 -30.40 13.18 -18.72
C GLN A 344 -30.09 14.44 -19.55
N PRO A 345 -31.06 15.02 -20.29
CA PRO A 345 -30.81 16.06 -21.29
C PRO A 345 -30.04 17.28 -20.76
N ASP A 346 -30.31 17.68 -19.52
CA ASP A 346 -29.71 18.85 -18.87
C ASP A 346 -28.41 18.52 -18.12
N PHE A 347 -27.79 17.36 -18.38
CA PHE A 347 -26.54 16.97 -17.71
C PHE A 347 -25.45 18.05 -17.94
N PRO A 348 -24.83 18.60 -16.87
CA PRO A 348 -23.91 19.72 -17.02
C PRO A 348 -22.65 19.39 -17.82
N ALA A 349 -22.27 20.27 -18.74
CA ALA A 349 -21.05 20.17 -19.55
C ALA A 349 -20.04 21.27 -19.18
N HIS A 350 -19.66 21.35 -17.90
CA HIS A 350 -18.74 22.36 -17.40
C HIS A 350 -17.39 22.30 -18.14
N LYS A 351 -16.90 23.44 -18.63
CA LYS A 351 -15.58 23.58 -19.30
C LYS A 351 -15.38 22.72 -20.57
N LEU A 352 -16.45 22.25 -21.20
CA LEU A 352 -16.38 21.53 -22.47
C LEU A 352 -16.97 22.35 -23.61
N ASP A 353 -16.49 22.09 -24.82
CA ASP A 353 -17.09 22.63 -26.04
C ASP A 353 -18.50 22.05 -26.24
N ALA A 354 -19.50 22.93 -26.21
CA ALA A 354 -20.91 22.57 -26.34
C ALA A 354 -21.22 21.97 -27.73
N ASP A 355 -20.54 22.41 -28.77
CA ASP A 355 -20.73 21.91 -30.14
C ASP A 355 -20.16 20.50 -30.27
N ALA A 356 -18.98 20.24 -29.69
CA ALA A 356 -18.40 18.90 -29.60
C ALA A 356 -19.32 17.94 -28.84
N VAL A 357 -19.87 18.34 -27.68
CA VAL A 357 -20.82 17.52 -26.90
C VAL A 357 -22.09 17.23 -27.71
N THR A 358 -22.64 18.23 -28.40
CA THR A 358 -23.85 18.07 -29.21
C THR A 358 -23.62 17.14 -30.40
N SER A 359 -22.51 17.31 -31.10
CA SER A 359 -22.09 16.45 -32.22
C SER A 359 -21.90 15.00 -31.75
N GLN A 360 -21.21 14.80 -30.63
CA GLN A 360 -20.98 13.47 -30.08
C GLN A 360 -22.28 12.82 -29.60
N HIS A 361 -23.19 13.57 -28.99
CA HIS A 361 -24.50 13.08 -28.57
C HIS A 361 -25.31 12.55 -29.76
N GLN A 362 -25.33 13.29 -30.88
CA GLN A 362 -26.01 12.84 -32.11
C GLN A 362 -25.42 11.54 -32.67
N LYS A 363 -24.09 11.40 -32.65
CA LYS A 363 -23.41 10.17 -33.10
C LYS A 363 -23.74 8.98 -32.20
N LEU A 364 -23.65 9.15 -30.88
CA LEU A 364 -23.96 8.10 -29.91
C LEU A 364 -25.43 7.66 -29.97
N ARG A 365 -26.36 8.60 -30.16
CA ARG A 365 -27.79 8.30 -30.35
C ARG A 365 -28.05 7.37 -31.53
N ARG A 366 -27.27 7.49 -32.62
CA ARG A 366 -27.37 6.61 -33.80
C ARG A 366 -26.68 5.26 -33.59
N LEU A 367 -25.64 5.23 -32.76
CA LEU A 367 -24.82 4.05 -32.50
C LEU A 367 -25.51 3.03 -31.55
N ILE A 368 -26.29 3.53 -30.59
CA ILE A 368 -26.86 2.73 -29.50
C ILE A 368 -28.31 2.34 -29.85
N PRO A 369 -28.61 1.03 -30.01
CA PRO A 369 -29.96 0.57 -30.36
C PRO A 369 -30.93 0.70 -29.18
N THR A 370 -32.23 0.78 -29.46
CA THR A 370 -33.28 1.05 -28.46
C THR A 370 -33.33 0.06 -27.31
N ASN A 371 -33.08 -1.24 -27.56
CA ASN A 371 -33.01 -2.25 -26.50
C ASN A 371 -31.88 -1.94 -25.51
N LEU A 372 -30.69 -1.62 -26.03
CA LEU A 372 -29.54 -1.27 -25.20
C LEU A 372 -29.75 0.07 -24.48
N MET A 373 -30.43 1.04 -25.10
CA MET A 373 -30.85 2.27 -24.41
C MET A 373 -31.71 1.96 -23.18
N ASN A 374 -32.64 0.99 -23.28
CA ASN A 374 -33.47 0.61 -22.15
C ASN A 374 -32.66 -0.06 -21.02
N GLU A 375 -31.70 -0.92 -21.38
CA GLU A 375 -30.79 -1.57 -20.41
C GLU A 375 -29.85 -0.57 -19.72
N LEU A 376 -29.39 0.46 -20.44
CA LEU A 376 -28.48 1.48 -19.92
C LEU A 376 -29.16 2.51 -19.01
N ARG A 377 -30.46 2.78 -19.25
CA ARG A 377 -31.23 3.81 -18.56
C ARG A 377 -31.11 3.78 -17.02
N PRO A 378 -31.31 2.65 -16.31
CA PRO A 378 -31.22 2.64 -14.85
C PRO A 378 -29.84 3.09 -14.33
N PHE A 379 -28.76 2.64 -14.99
CA PHE A 379 -27.40 3.03 -14.62
C PHE A 379 -27.12 4.50 -14.92
N ALA A 380 -27.50 4.97 -16.11
CA ALA A 380 -27.26 6.35 -16.51
C ALA A 380 -28.03 7.37 -15.64
N LEU A 381 -29.24 7.04 -15.18
CA LEU A 381 -30.05 7.91 -14.30
C LEU A 381 -29.56 7.94 -12.85
N ALA A 382 -28.84 6.92 -12.41
CA ALA A 382 -28.28 6.85 -11.06
C ALA A 382 -27.00 7.69 -10.88
N ILE A 383 -26.42 8.19 -11.98
CA ILE A 383 -25.25 9.09 -11.93
C ILE A 383 -25.72 10.51 -11.63
N ASP A 384 -25.28 11.05 -10.49
CA ASP A 384 -25.60 12.41 -10.02
C ASP A 384 -24.97 13.50 -10.91
N PRO A 385 -25.77 14.36 -11.57
CA PRO A 385 -25.28 15.45 -12.41
C PRO A 385 -24.50 16.55 -11.68
N ILE A 386 -24.75 16.72 -10.38
CA ILE A 386 -24.12 17.77 -9.56
C ILE A 386 -22.75 17.30 -9.07
N ALA A 387 -22.67 16.04 -8.61
CA ALA A 387 -21.44 15.47 -8.09
C ALA A 387 -20.45 15.02 -9.17
N PHE A 388 -20.94 14.62 -10.36
CA PHE A 388 -20.09 14.05 -11.41
C PHE A 388 -19.16 15.09 -12.05
N ARG A 389 -17.89 14.73 -12.22
CA ARG A 389 -16.82 15.58 -12.73
C ARG A 389 -15.90 14.79 -13.66
N HIS A 390 -15.86 15.16 -14.95
CA HIS A 390 -15.06 14.43 -15.95
C HIS A 390 -13.54 14.60 -15.75
N ASP A 391 -13.12 15.75 -15.22
CA ASP A 391 -11.74 16.01 -14.79
C ASP A 391 -11.32 15.09 -13.63
N ALA A 392 -12.23 14.85 -12.69
CA ALA A 392 -12.04 13.86 -11.63
C ALA A 392 -12.02 12.42 -12.19
N LEU A 393 -12.89 12.10 -13.14
CA LEU A 393 -12.94 10.78 -13.79
C LEU A 393 -11.60 10.42 -14.47
N ALA A 394 -11.00 11.35 -15.22
CA ALA A 394 -9.71 11.11 -15.89
C ALA A 394 -8.60 10.76 -14.88
N ARG A 395 -8.50 11.53 -13.80
CA ARG A 395 -7.55 11.29 -12.70
C ARG A 395 -7.85 9.96 -12.01
N ASP A 396 -9.11 9.66 -11.74
CA ASP A 396 -9.48 8.46 -10.99
C ASP A 396 -9.27 7.18 -11.83
N LEU A 397 -9.45 7.25 -13.16
CA LEU A 397 -9.09 6.16 -14.09
C LEU A 397 -7.58 5.89 -14.04
N ARG A 398 -6.78 6.96 -14.00
CA ARG A 398 -5.32 6.83 -13.82
C ARG A 398 -4.99 6.19 -12.47
N ILE A 399 -5.65 6.58 -11.38
CA ILE A 399 -5.46 5.97 -10.06
C ILE A 399 -5.80 4.47 -10.11
N ALA A 400 -6.94 4.09 -10.72
CA ALA A 400 -7.34 2.70 -10.85
C ALA A 400 -6.30 1.86 -11.63
N GLN A 401 -5.77 2.42 -12.72
CA GLN A 401 -4.69 1.80 -13.50
C GLN A 401 -3.44 1.56 -12.64
N LEU A 402 -3.02 2.55 -11.83
CA LEU A 402 -1.83 2.45 -10.98
C LEU A 402 -2.03 1.43 -9.83
N ARG A 403 -3.21 1.42 -9.22
CA ARG A 403 -3.57 0.43 -8.18
C ARG A 403 -3.52 -0.99 -8.71
N ALA A 404 -4.11 -1.23 -9.89
CA ALA A 404 -4.07 -2.54 -10.54
C ALA A 404 -2.65 -2.95 -10.94
N GLY A 405 -1.83 -2.01 -11.43
CA GLY A 405 -0.41 -2.25 -11.70
C GLY A 405 0.38 -2.63 -10.45
N LEU A 406 0.13 -1.97 -9.32
CA LEU A 406 0.75 -2.34 -8.05
C LEU A 406 0.43 -3.78 -7.66
N VAL A 407 -0.85 -4.15 -7.70
CA VAL A 407 -1.29 -5.52 -7.35
C VAL A 407 -0.67 -6.54 -8.30
N ALA A 408 -0.63 -6.24 -9.60
CA ALA A 408 -0.09 -7.16 -10.61
C ALA A 408 1.42 -7.38 -10.53
N SER A 409 2.17 -6.37 -10.07
CA SER A 409 3.62 -6.45 -9.92
C SER A 409 4.07 -6.89 -8.53
N GLY A 410 3.28 -6.59 -7.49
CA GLY A 410 3.72 -6.69 -6.10
C GLY A 410 4.87 -5.73 -5.75
N SER A 411 5.12 -4.71 -6.59
CA SER A 411 6.30 -3.87 -6.53
C SER A 411 5.93 -2.39 -6.58
N LEU A 412 5.92 -1.76 -5.41
CA LEU A 412 5.64 -0.33 -5.27
C LEU A 412 6.74 0.52 -5.93
N LEU A 413 8.01 0.12 -5.79
CA LEU A 413 9.12 0.83 -6.41
C LEU A 413 9.06 0.83 -7.93
N ALA A 414 8.55 -0.23 -8.56
CA ALA A 414 8.39 -0.26 -10.01
C ALA A 414 7.44 0.85 -10.49
N GLY A 415 6.27 0.97 -9.83
CA GLY A 415 5.31 2.03 -10.11
C GLY A 415 5.86 3.43 -9.84
N LEU A 416 6.51 3.63 -8.69
CA LEU A 416 7.08 4.93 -8.32
C LEU A 416 8.21 5.37 -9.26
N ARG A 417 9.08 4.46 -9.72
CA ARG A 417 10.14 4.76 -10.69
C ARG A 417 9.56 5.16 -12.05
N ILE A 418 8.53 4.46 -12.53
CA ILE A 418 7.82 4.82 -13.77
C ILE A 418 7.24 6.24 -13.63
N LEU A 419 6.53 6.52 -12.55
CA LEU A 419 5.89 7.82 -12.31
C LEU A 419 6.90 8.96 -12.18
N ALA A 420 7.95 8.77 -11.39
CA ALA A 420 9.01 9.77 -11.23
C ALA A 420 9.66 10.11 -12.58
N SER A 421 10.02 9.08 -13.35
CA SER A 421 10.69 9.26 -14.64
C SER A 421 9.80 9.92 -15.70
N GLN A 422 8.47 9.71 -15.64
CA GLN A 422 7.52 10.37 -16.55
C GLN A 422 7.53 11.90 -16.41
N VAL A 423 7.84 12.42 -15.22
CA VAL A 423 7.88 13.86 -14.93
C VAL A 423 9.30 14.40 -14.78
N GLY A 424 10.32 13.60 -15.09
CA GLY A 424 11.73 13.98 -14.94
C GLY A 424 12.17 14.16 -13.49
N ALA A 425 11.50 13.50 -12.55
CA ALA A 425 11.85 13.48 -11.13
C ALA A 425 12.61 12.20 -10.77
N GLU A 426 13.24 12.20 -9.60
CA GLU A 426 14.01 11.07 -9.07
C GLU A 426 13.53 10.65 -7.68
N LEU A 427 13.76 9.38 -7.34
CA LEU A 427 13.55 8.89 -5.98
C LEU A 427 14.81 9.14 -5.12
N PRO A 428 14.67 9.43 -3.82
CA PRO A 428 13.41 9.40 -3.05
C PRO A 428 12.58 10.70 -3.15
N GLY A 429 13.08 11.78 -3.75
CA GLY A 429 12.41 13.09 -3.74
C GLY A 429 10.97 13.08 -4.26
N PHE A 430 10.69 12.28 -5.30
CA PHE A 430 9.34 12.13 -5.86
C PHE A 430 8.30 11.55 -4.88
N LEU A 431 8.69 10.97 -3.73
CA LEU A 431 7.74 10.52 -2.71
C LEU A 431 6.88 11.66 -2.12
N ALA A 432 7.32 12.92 -2.25
CA ALA A 432 6.53 14.08 -1.84
C ALA A 432 5.42 14.45 -2.86
N ASP A 433 5.44 13.90 -4.07
CA ASP A 433 4.43 14.17 -5.09
C ASP A 433 3.06 13.58 -4.70
N PRO A 434 1.94 14.31 -4.91
CA PRO A 434 0.60 13.81 -4.56
C PRO A 434 0.22 12.48 -5.22
N VAL A 435 0.68 12.21 -6.44
CA VAL A 435 0.42 10.94 -7.14
C VAL A 435 1.22 9.81 -6.50
N ALA A 436 2.47 10.06 -6.12
CA ALA A 436 3.29 9.10 -5.37
C ALA A 436 2.65 8.78 -4.01
N GLN A 437 2.22 9.82 -3.27
CA GLN A 437 1.56 9.65 -1.98
C GLN A 437 0.26 8.86 -2.10
N GLY A 438 -0.53 9.09 -3.15
CA GLY A 438 -1.74 8.31 -3.43
C GLY A 438 -1.45 6.81 -3.62
N LEU A 439 -0.39 6.48 -4.38
CA LEU A 439 0.02 5.10 -4.60
C LEU A 439 0.60 4.45 -3.34
N VAL A 440 1.44 5.17 -2.59
CA VAL A 440 2.00 4.73 -1.30
C VAL A 440 0.88 4.48 -0.28
N SER A 441 -0.08 5.41 -0.17
CA SER A 441 -1.22 5.27 0.74
C SER A 441 -2.06 4.04 0.42
N PHE A 442 -2.30 3.74 -0.86
CA PHE A 442 -2.99 2.51 -1.26
C PHE A 442 -2.14 1.28 -0.92
N ALA A 443 -0.85 1.27 -1.32
CA ALA A 443 0.06 0.15 -1.08
C ALA A 443 0.19 -0.24 0.39
N LEU A 444 0.13 0.76 1.27
CA LEU A 444 0.22 0.57 2.71
C LEU A 444 -1.14 0.30 3.36
N GLY A 445 -2.26 0.43 2.66
CA GLY A 445 -3.62 0.35 3.21
C GLY A 445 -4.25 -1.04 3.15
N GLU A 446 -5.34 -1.25 3.91
CA GLU A 446 -6.06 -2.53 3.93
C GLU A 446 -6.79 -2.84 2.61
N ASP A 447 -7.12 -1.81 1.83
CA ASP A 447 -7.66 -1.95 0.49
C ASP A 447 -6.71 -2.74 -0.43
N HIS A 448 -5.40 -2.48 -0.35
CA HIS A 448 -4.40 -3.26 -1.06
C HIS A 448 -4.31 -4.69 -0.53
N ALA A 449 -4.36 -4.88 0.79
CA ALA A 449 -4.38 -6.21 1.41
C ALA A 449 -5.57 -7.06 0.92
N ALA A 450 -6.74 -6.46 0.66
CA ALA A 450 -7.92 -7.19 0.21
C ALA A 450 -7.72 -7.86 -1.16
N VAL A 451 -6.94 -7.23 -2.05
CA VAL A 451 -6.75 -7.66 -3.45
C VAL A 451 -5.39 -8.29 -3.73
N ALA A 452 -4.41 -8.14 -2.83
CA ALA A 452 -3.06 -8.70 -3.00
C ALA A 452 -2.76 -9.88 -2.04
N ARG A 453 -3.77 -10.37 -1.30
CA ARG A 453 -3.63 -11.43 -0.29
C ARG A 453 -3.27 -12.81 -0.82
#